data_AF-A0A485C676-F1
#
_entry.id   AF-A0A485C676-F1
#
_cell.length_a   1.000
_cell.length_b   1.000
_cell.length_c   1.000
_cell.angle_alpha   90.00
_cell.angle_beta   90.00
_cell.angle_gamma   90.00
#
_symmetry.space_group_name_H-M   'P 1'
#
loop_
_entity.id
_entity.type
_entity.pdbx_description
1 polymer ?
#
loop_
_entity_poly.entity_id
_entity_poly.type
_entity_poly.pdbx_seq_one_letter_code
_entity_poly.pdbx_strand_id
1 'polypeptide(L)' 'MRVAAGAIAKKYLAEKFGIVIRGCLTQMGDIPLAIKDWEQVEQNPFFCPDPDKIEALDELMRGLKKEGDSSELK' A
#
# COMPACT_ATOMS: atom_id res chain seq x y z
N MET A 1 -12.85 14.05 -6.46
CA MET A 1 -11.90 15.13 -6.82
C MET A 1 -10.98 15.54 -5.65
N ARG A 2 -10.45 14.60 -4.84
CA ARG A 2 -9.57 14.93 -3.68
C ARG A 2 -8.08 14.67 -3.98
N VAL A 3 -7.80 13.67 -4.81
CA VAL A 3 -6.45 13.26 -5.21
C VAL A 3 -5.72 14.34 -6.03
N ALA A 4 -6.41 14.97 -6.99
CA ALA A 4 -5.82 16.00 -7.84
C ALA A 4 -5.40 17.26 -7.05
N ALA A 5 -6.24 17.74 -6.13
CA ALA A 5 -5.91 18.87 -5.26
C ALA A 5 -4.75 18.54 -4.30
N GLY A 6 -4.72 17.30 -3.78
CA GLY A 6 -3.63 16.81 -2.93
C GLY A 6 -2.27 16.77 -3.65
N ALA A 7 -2.24 16.46 -4.96
CA ALA A 7 -1.01 16.47 -5.74
C ALA A 7 -0.39 17.88 -5.85
N ILE A 8 -1.22 18.91 -6.06
CA ILE A 8 -0.77 20.31 -6.11
C ILE A 8 -0.21 20.74 -4.75
N ALA A 9 -0.91 20.40 -3.65
CA ALA A 9 -0.45 20.69 -2.31
C ALA A 9 0.88 19.98 -1.98
N LYS A 10 1.00 18.69 -2.31
CA LYS A 10 2.24 17.92 -2.13
C LYS A 10 3.42 18.57 -2.85
N LYS A 11 3.24 19.00 -4.10
CA LYS A 11 4.28 19.67 -4.88
C LYS A 11 4.72 20.99 -4.24
N TYR A 12 3.77 21.82 -3.83
CA TYR A 12 4.07 23.11 -3.18
C TYR A 12 4.81 22.93 -1.85
N LEU A 13 4.38 21.97 -1.02
CA LEU A 13 5.02 21.67 0.26
C LEU A 13 6.46 21.16 0.10
N ALA A 14 6.71 20.33 -0.92
CA ALA A 14 8.04 19.87 -1.25
C ALA A 14 8.95 21.03 -1.72
N GLU A 15 8.47 21.87 -2.63
CA GLU A 15 9.27 22.95 -3.21
C GLU A 15 9.52 24.11 -2.23
N LYS A 16 8.53 24.49 -1.41
CA LYS A 16 8.63 25.66 -0.53
C LYS A 16 9.19 25.35 0.85
N PHE A 17 8.95 24.15 1.35
CA PHE A 17 9.27 23.78 2.74
C PHE A 17 10.12 22.52 2.84
N GLY A 18 10.44 21.84 1.72
CA GLY A 18 11.16 20.58 1.75
C GLY A 18 10.37 19.44 2.39
N ILE A 19 9.05 19.59 2.55
CA ILE A 19 8.20 18.60 3.22
C ILE A 19 7.82 17.49 2.24
N VAL A 20 8.15 16.25 2.59
CA VAL A 20 7.85 15.06 1.79
C VAL A 20 6.75 14.24 2.46
N ILE A 21 5.60 14.09 1.78
CA ILE A 21 4.44 13.34 2.28
C ILE A 21 4.33 12.00 1.54
N ARG A 22 4.63 10.91 2.24
CA ARG A 22 4.57 9.52 1.77
C ARG A 22 3.57 8.72 2.59
N GLY A 23 2.97 7.70 1.98
CA GLY A 23 2.08 6.75 2.64
C GLY A 23 2.43 5.34 2.19
N CYS A 24 2.34 4.38 3.10
CA CYS A 24 2.63 2.97 2.85
C CYS A 24 1.65 2.09 3.63
N LEU A 25 1.52 0.84 3.23
CA LEU A 25 0.72 -0.15 3.94
C LEU A 25 1.50 -0.70 5.13
N THR A 26 0.95 -0.59 6.33
CA THR A 26 1.59 -1.07 7.57
C THR A 26 0.98 -2.37 8.10
N GLN A 27 -0.20 -2.76 7.61
CA GLN A 27 -0.87 -4.00 8.00
C GLN A 27 -1.90 -4.39 6.94
N MET A 28 -2.03 -5.70 6.67
CA MET A 28 -3.10 -6.26 5.87
C MET A 28 -3.64 -7.53 6.55
N GLY A 29 -4.90 -7.49 6.97
CA GLY A 29 -5.47 -8.56 7.83
C GLY A 29 -4.61 -8.73 9.09
N ASP A 30 -4.15 -9.96 9.31
CA ASP A 30 -3.27 -10.33 10.44
C ASP A 30 -1.77 -10.27 10.11
N ILE A 31 -1.40 -9.73 8.94
CA ILE A 31 0.00 -9.59 8.50
C ILE A 31 0.48 -8.17 8.84
N PRO A 32 1.27 -7.98 9.91
CA PRO A 32 1.96 -6.71 10.16
C PRO A 32 3.13 -6.54 9.18
N LEU A 33 3.30 -5.31 8.69
CA LEU A 33 4.35 -4.93 7.73
C LEU A 33 5.28 -3.93 8.38
N ALA A 34 6.58 -4.19 8.34
CA ALA A 34 7.58 -3.27 8.86
C ALA A 34 8.00 -2.24 7.79
N ILE A 35 8.28 -1.01 8.20
CA ILE A 35 8.80 0.00 7.27
C ILE A 35 10.31 -0.23 7.11
N LYS A 36 10.70 -1.03 6.12
CA LYS A 36 12.11 -1.36 5.84
C LYS A 36 12.66 -0.50 4.71
N ASP A 37 11.92 -0.39 3.61
CA ASP A 37 12.36 0.33 2.42
C ASP A 37 11.21 1.16 1.83
N TRP A 38 11.44 2.47 1.73
CA TRP A 38 10.49 3.39 1.12
C TRP A 38 10.49 3.33 -0.41
N GLU A 39 11.57 2.87 -1.03
CA GLU A 39 11.63 2.69 -2.49
C GLU A 39 10.73 1.54 -2.95
N GLN A 40 10.56 0.51 -2.10
CA GLN A 40 9.67 -0.61 -2.39
C GLN A 40 8.21 -0.21 -2.47
N VAL A 41 7.77 0.82 -1.74
CA VAL A 41 6.37 1.26 -1.66
C VAL A 41 5.76 1.57 -3.04
N GLU A 42 6.54 2.11 -3.98
CA GLU A 42 6.04 2.42 -5.33
C GLU A 42 6.35 1.31 -6.36
N GLN A 43 7.12 0.29 -5.97
CA GLN A 43 7.53 -0.82 -6.83
C GLN A 43 6.59 -2.02 -6.80
N ASN A 44 5.64 -2.07 -5.86
CA ASN A 44 4.70 -3.18 -5.71
C ASN A 44 3.24 -2.70 -5.64
N PRO A 45 2.26 -3.54 -6.03
CA PRO A 45 0.85 -3.15 -6.08
C PRO A 45 0.19 -2.97 -4.71
N PHE A 46 0.86 -3.37 -3.63
CA PHE A 46 0.32 -3.31 -2.26
C PHE A 46 0.73 -2.03 -1.52
N PHE A 47 1.58 -1.19 -2.11
CA PHE A 47 2.22 -0.07 -1.41
C PHE A 47 2.97 -0.51 -0.14
N CYS A 48 3.52 -1.73 -0.18
CA CYS A 48 4.19 -2.36 0.95
C CYS A 48 5.64 -1.86 1.07
N PRO A 49 6.07 -1.39 2.25
CA PRO A 49 7.46 -1.01 2.51
C PRO A 49 8.34 -2.19 2.95
N ASP A 50 7.78 -3.40 3.04
CA ASP A 50 8.46 -4.63 3.45
C ASP A 50 8.54 -5.61 2.28
N PRO A 51 9.70 -5.73 1.59
CA PRO A 51 9.84 -6.63 0.44
C PRO A 51 9.64 -8.10 0.81
N ASP A 52 9.98 -8.49 2.05
CA ASP A 52 9.88 -9.88 2.52
C ASP A 52 8.43 -10.34 2.72
N LYS A 53 7.49 -9.40 2.74
CA LYS A 53 6.07 -9.67 2.98
C LYS A 53 5.22 -9.56 1.70
N ILE A 54 5.80 -9.16 0.57
CA ILE A 54 5.07 -9.02 -0.69
C ILE A 54 4.46 -10.35 -1.13
N GLU A 55 5.20 -11.47 -1.01
CA GLU A 55 4.68 -12.79 -1.37
C GLU A 55 3.51 -13.22 -0.47
N ALA A 56 3.63 -13.00 0.85
CA ALA A 56 2.55 -13.30 1.80
C ALA A 56 1.27 -12.48 1.52
N LEU A 57 1.42 -11.23 1.08
CA LEU A 57 0.30 -10.39 0.65
C LEU A 57 -0.36 -10.90 -0.64
N ASP A 58 0.44 -11.37 -1.61
CA ASP A 58 -0.09 -11.97 -2.84
C ASP A 58 -0.85 -13.26 -2.55
N GLU A 59 -0.31 -14.13 -1.68
CA GLU A 59 -1.00 -15.35 -1.24
C GLU A 59 -2.32 -15.04 -0.52
N LEU A 60 -2.32 -14.08 0.41
CA LEU A 60 -3.53 -13.63 1.10
C LEU A 60 -4.60 -13.17 0.09
N MET A 61 -4.21 -12.33 -0.88
CA MET A 61 -5.13 -11.82 -1.90
C MET A 61 -5.65 -12.91 -2.85
N ARG A 62 -4.82 -13.89 -3.21
CA ARG A 62 -5.27 -15.07 -3.97
C ARG A 62 -6.24 -15.93 -3.15
N GLY A 63 -5.99 -16.10 -1.86
CA GLY A 63 -6.89 -16.78 -0.93
C GLY A 63 -8.26 -16.10 -0.88
N LEU A 64 -8.28 -14.80 -0.60
CA LEU A 64 -9.51 -13.99 -0.56
C LEU A 64 -10.26 -14.02 -1.89
N LYS A 65 -9.55 -13.99 -3.01
CA LYS A 65 -10.19 -14.08 -4.34
C LYS A 65 -10.84 -15.45 -4.58
N LYS A 66 -10.20 -16.54 -4.15
CA LYS A 66 -10.78 -17.89 -4.23
C LYS A 66 -11.96 -18.06 -3.30
N GLU A 67 -11.91 -17.50 -2.09
CA GLU A 67 -13.04 -17.46 -1.17
C GLU A 67 -14.20 -16.62 -1.72
N GLY A 68 -13.89 -15.50 -2.41
CA GLY A 68 -14.89 -14.65 -3.06
C GLY A 68 -15.50 -15.24 -4.34
N ASP A 69 -14.77 -16.09 -5.08
CA ASP A 69 -15.30 -16.87 -6.20
C ASP A 69 -16.03 -18.15 -5.76
N SER A 70 -15.96 -18.48 -4.47
CA SER A 70 -16.77 -19.53 -3.88
C SER A 70 -18.13 -18.93 -3.57
N SER A 71 -19.09 -19.11 -4.49
CA SER A 71 -20.50 -19.01 -4.20
C SER A 71 -20.94 -20.10 -3.21
N GLU A 72 -20.42 -20.06 -1.98
CA GLU A 72 -20.93 -20.78 -0.83
C GLU A 72 -20.56 -20.00 0.43
N LEU A 73 -21.51 -19.19 0.90
CA LEU A 73 -21.91 -19.18 2.30
C LEU A 73 -23.21 -18.36 2.46
N LYS A 74 -24.31 -19.12 2.45
CA LYS A 74 -25.62 -18.92 3.11
C LYS A 74 -26.38 -17.60 2.95
#